data_AF-A0AA42TA79-F1
#
_entry.id   AF-A0AA42TA79-F1
#
_cell.length_a   1.000
_cell.length_b   1.000
_cell.length_c   1.000
_cell.angle_alpha   90.00
_cell.angle_beta   90.00
_cell.angle_gamma   90.00
#
_symmetry.space_group_name_H-M   'P 1'
#
loop_
_entity.id
_entity.type
_entity.pdbx_description
1 polymer ?
#
loop_
_entity_poly.entity_id
_entity_poly.type
_entity_poly.pdbx_seq_one_letter_code
_entity_poly.pdbx_strand_id
1 'polypeptide(L)'
;MDIQKEKIAHEKHLLSQGVDFKYLPNIQYNELENVYELIEWGEEYSEALNEINSSWCTWQAAKAHEAKKLDGCVVAQKDQIETWWQDAEEPENFATKEDDLSFIAQHIQDDEVMEINEHHTIHLPSITKFGAWVYQNGQRKFFVGTKDEVEAVINESKALIEAHSFFEAVAKENGNEQ
;
A
#
# COMPACT_ATOMS: atom_id res chain seq x y z
N MET A 1 10.44 7.45 8.12
CA MET A 1 11.63 7.67 7.27
C MET A 1 12.77 6.92 7.91
N ASP A 2 13.46 6.07 7.15
CA ASP A 2 14.62 5.33 7.64
C ASP A 2 15.85 6.23 7.53
N ILE A 3 16.23 6.85 8.65
CA ILE A 3 17.26 7.91 8.69
C ILE A 3 18.60 7.42 8.17
N GLN A 4 18.96 6.16 8.45
CA GLN A 4 20.24 5.59 8.00
C GLN A 4 20.27 5.39 6.48
N LYS A 5 19.16 4.92 5.89
CA LYS A 5 19.06 4.83 4.43
C LYS A 5 19.13 6.21 3.77
N GLU A 6 18.45 7.20 4.34
CA GLU A 6 18.46 8.56 3.80
C GLU A 6 19.82 9.25 3.91
N LYS A 7 20.53 9.05 5.02
CA LYS A 7 21.91 9.50 5.20
C LYS A 7 22.82 8.94 4.09
N ILE A 8 22.79 7.63 3.88
CA ILE A 8 23.62 6.98 2.83
C ILE A 8 23.26 7.53 1.44
N ALA A 9 21.97 7.74 1.16
CA ALA A 9 21.52 8.33 -0.10
C ALA A 9 21.98 9.78 -0.27
N HIS A 10 21.94 10.58 0.79
CA HIS A 10 22.42 11.96 0.82
C HIS A 10 23.94 12.04 0.64
N GLU A 11 24.72 11.22 1.33
CA GLU A 11 26.18 11.16 1.16
C GLU A 11 26.57 10.74 -0.26
N LYS A 12 25.85 9.77 -0.85
CA LYS A 12 26.03 9.41 -2.26
C LYS A 12 25.68 10.56 -3.20
N HIS A 13 24.65 11.34 -2.88
CA HIS A 13 24.29 12.53 -3.65
C HIS A 13 25.40 13.59 -3.56
N LEU A 14 25.90 13.89 -2.35
CA LEU A 14 27.03 14.79 -2.14
C LEU A 14 28.29 14.35 -2.89
N LEU A 15 28.61 13.05 -2.88
CA LEU A 15 29.70 12.49 -3.66
C LEU A 15 29.53 12.74 -5.16
N SER A 16 28.31 12.64 -5.69
CA SER A 16 28.03 12.95 -7.10
C SER A 16 28.22 14.44 -7.45
N GLN A 17 28.17 15.32 -6.45
CA GLN A 17 28.44 16.76 -6.59
C GLN A 17 29.91 17.12 -6.29
N GLY A 18 30.76 16.13 -6.02
CA GLY A 18 32.19 16.32 -5.75
C GLY A 18 32.57 16.46 -4.27
N VAL A 19 31.61 16.33 -3.35
CA VAL A 19 31.88 16.33 -1.90
C VAL A 19 32.13 14.90 -1.43
N ASP A 20 33.39 14.57 -1.21
CA ASP A 20 33.80 13.24 -0.75
C ASP A 20 34.26 13.27 0.71
N PHE A 21 33.50 12.61 1.59
CA PHE A 21 33.77 12.57 3.03
C PHE A 21 35.14 11.98 3.38
N LYS A 22 35.79 11.23 2.49
CA LYS A 22 37.17 10.76 2.73
C LYS A 22 38.17 11.92 2.87
N TYR A 23 37.86 13.08 2.31
CA TYR A 23 38.66 14.31 2.44
C TYR A 23 38.15 15.22 3.57
N LEU A 24 37.12 14.79 4.30
CA LEU A 24 36.53 15.50 5.44
C LEU A 24 36.58 14.62 6.70
N PRO A 25 37.77 14.12 7.11
CA PRO A 25 37.89 13.10 8.16
C PRO A 25 37.42 13.56 9.53
N ASN A 26 37.36 14.88 9.75
CA ASN A 26 36.92 15.48 11.01
C ASN A 26 35.41 15.69 11.09
N ILE A 27 34.66 15.40 10.02
CA ILE A 27 33.20 15.49 10.01
C ILE A 27 32.63 14.09 10.19
N GLN A 28 31.83 13.91 11.22
CA GLN A 28 31.10 12.67 11.46
C GLN A 28 29.60 12.92 11.59
N TYR A 29 28.82 11.87 11.42
CA TYR A 29 27.37 11.94 11.62
C TYR A 29 27.01 11.55 13.05
N ASN A 30 26.31 12.45 13.75
CA ASN A 30 25.72 12.19 15.06
C ASN A 30 24.31 11.64 14.88
N GLU A 31 24.13 10.36 15.18
CA GLU A 31 22.85 9.68 15.03
C GLU A 31 21.78 10.16 16.03
N LEU A 32 22.21 10.60 17.22
CA LEU A 32 21.31 11.06 18.28
C LEU A 32 20.69 12.41 17.91
N GLU A 33 21.54 13.34 17.48
CA GLU A 33 21.16 14.71 17.12
C GLU A 33 20.72 14.83 15.65
N ASN A 34 20.90 13.77 14.85
CA ASN A 34 20.53 13.71 13.45
C ASN A 34 21.17 14.83 12.60
N VAL A 35 22.44 15.13 12.89
CA VAL A 35 23.26 16.17 12.24
C VAL A 35 24.69 15.70 12.05
N TYR A 36 25.42 16.35 11.16
CA TYR A 36 26.87 16.22 11.10
C TYR A 36 27.52 17.11 12.17
N GLU A 37 28.63 16.66 12.74
CA GLU A 37 29.41 17.39 13.75
C GLU A 37 30.92 17.24 13.51
N LEU A 38 31.70 18.12 14.15
CA LEU A 38 33.15 18.00 14.17
C LEU A 38 33.60 17.06 15.28
N ILE A 39 34.51 16.14 14.96
CA ILE A 39 35.20 15.29 15.95
C ILE A 39 36.13 16.15 16.82
N GLU A 40 36.80 17.13 16.21
CA GLU A 40 37.67 18.09 16.88
C GLU A 40 37.44 19.49 16.29
N TRP A 41 37.46 20.51 17.16
CA TRP A 41 37.28 21.90 16.74
C TRP A 41 38.44 22.34 15.85
N GLY A 42 38.13 22.60 14.58
CA GLY A 42 39.05 23.20 13.61
C GLY A 42 38.29 24.13 12.69
N GLU A 43 38.73 25.39 12.58
CA GLU A 43 38.07 26.41 11.75
C GLU A 43 38.01 25.99 10.26
N GLU A 44 39.00 25.22 9.80
CA GLU A 44 39.15 24.69 8.44
C GLU A 44 37.93 23.89 7.95
N TYR A 45 37.21 23.21 8.85
CA TYR A 45 36.07 22.36 8.49
C TYR A 45 34.71 22.99 8.83
N SER A 46 34.69 24.18 9.43
CA SER A 46 33.46 24.82 9.92
C SER A 46 32.50 25.21 8.80
N GLU A 47 33.02 25.73 7.68
CA GLU A 47 32.23 26.08 6.50
C GLU A 47 31.64 24.83 5.83
N ALA A 48 32.48 23.82 5.57
CA ALA A 48 32.06 22.55 4.99
C ALA A 48 30.99 21.85 5.85
N LEU A 49 31.14 21.87 7.18
CA LEU A 49 30.14 21.33 8.09
C LEU A 49 28.80 22.05 7.97
N ASN A 50 28.81 23.38 7.93
CA ASN A 50 27.60 24.19 7.80
C ASN A 50 26.88 23.91 6.47
N GLU A 51 27.63 23.81 5.37
CA GLU A 51 27.08 23.46 4.06
C GLU A 51 26.47 22.06 4.03
N ILE A 52 27.18 21.08 4.59
CA ILE A 52 26.69 19.70 4.68
C ILE A 52 25.40 19.63 5.52
N ASN A 53 25.36 20.29 6.68
CA ASN A 53 24.17 20.31 7.52
C ASN A 53 23.00 21.08 6.88
N SER A 54 23.26 22.18 6.19
CA SER A 54 22.25 22.90 5.40
C SER A 54 21.66 22.01 4.30
N SER A 55 22.53 21.29 3.59
CA SER A 55 22.15 20.31 2.56
C SER A 55 21.34 19.16 3.16
N TRP A 56 21.76 18.63 4.31
CA TRP A 56 21.07 17.55 5.02
C TRP A 56 19.67 17.96 5.49
N CYS A 57 19.52 19.16 6.06
CA CYS A 57 18.21 19.72 6.42
C CYS A 57 17.30 19.85 5.19
N THR A 58 17.85 20.32 4.07
CA THR A 58 17.10 20.46 2.81
C THR A 58 16.69 19.10 2.26
N TRP A 59 17.58 18.11 2.28
CA TRP A 59 17.29 16.73 1.88
C TRP A 59 16.12 16.15 2.67
N GLN A 60 16.17 16.26 4.00
CA GLN A 60 15.11 15.76 4.88
C GLN A 60 13.76 16.46 4.60
N ALA A 61 13.77 17.79 4.41
CA ALA A 61 12.57 18.53 4.05
C ALA A 61 11.99 18.09 2.69
N ALA A 62 12.86 17.85 1.70
CA ALA A 62 12.47 17.35 0.39
C ALA A 62 11.84 15.94 0.50
N LYS A 63 12.46 15.03 1.26
CA LYS A 63 11.94 13.67 1.47
C LYS A 63 10.61 13.66 2.22
N ALA A 64 10.47 14.51 3.25
CA ALA A 64 9.21 14.68 3.95
C ALA A 64 8.11 15.24 3.02
N HIS A 65 8.46 16.15 2.11
CA HIS A 65 7.53 16.71 1.13
C HIS A 65 7.16 15.69 0.04
N GLU A 66 8.11 14.90 -0.46
CA GLU A 66 7.84 13.78 -1.37
C GLU A 66 6.91 12.75 -0.73
N ALA A 67 7.14 12.39 0.53
CA ALA A 67 6.26 11.48 1.26
C ALA A 67 4.83 12.02 1.37
N LYS A 68 4.64 13.34 1.58
CA LYS A 68 3.32 13.97 1.58
C LYS A 68 2.63 13.94 0.21
N LYS A 69 3.37 14.07 -0.89
CA LYS A 69 2.80 13.96 -2.24
C LYS A 69 2.28 12.55 -2.54
N LEU A 70 2.84 11.55 -1.88
CA LEU A 70 2.45 10.16 -2.03
C LEU A 70 1.35 9.75 -1.02
N ASP A 71 0.86 10.68 -0.19
CA ASP A 71 -0.23 10.38 0.73
C ASP A 71 -1.50 10.02 -0.06
N GLY A 72 -2.13 8.91 0.30
CA GLY A 72 -3.25 8.34 -0.45
C GLY A 72 -2.90 7.68 -1.80
N CYS A 73 -1.63 7.67 -2.21
CA CYS A 73 -1.18 6.99 -3.43
C CYS A 73 -0.78 5.53 -3.13
N VAL A 74 -0.97 4.63 -4.11
CA VAL A 74 -0.39 3.29 -4.07
C VAL A 74 0.87 3.28 -4.92
N VAL A 75 2.01 2.97 -4.31
CA VAL A 75 3.27 2.80 -5.03
C VAL A 75 3.37 1.34 -5.48
N ALA A 76 3.36 1.11 -6.79
CA ALA A 76 3.58 -0.21 -7.40
C ALA A 76 4.92 -0.24 -8.12
N GLN A 77 5.59 -1.39 -8.09
CA GLN A 77 6.79 -1.59 -8.91
C GLN A 77 6.38 -1.73 -10.38
N LYS A 78 7.19 -1.20 -11.31
CA LYS A 78 6.84 -1.17 -12.74
C LYS A 78 6.63 -2.56 -13.33
N ASP A 79 7.35 -3.55 -12.84
CA ASP A 79 7.25 -4.96 -13.24
C ASP A 79 5.97 -5.65 -12.73
N GLN A 80 5.23 -5.02 -11.81
CA GLN A 80 3.91 -5.48 -11.34
C GLN A 80 2.75 -4.85 -12.12
N ILE A 81 3.05 -3.95 -13.07
CA ILE A 81 2.04 -3.33 -13.92
C ILE A 81 1.88 -4.19 -15.17
N GLU A 82 0.73 -4.84 -15.28
CA GLU A 82 0.34 -5.54 -16.51
C GLU A 82 -0.19 -4.51 -17.51
N THR A 83 0.29 -4.59 -18.74
CA THR A 83 -0.19 -3.76 -19.86
C THR A 83 -0.90 -4.65 -20.85
N TRP A 84 -2.09 -4.25 -21.28
CA TRP A 84 -2.91 -4.96 -22.25
C TRP A 84 -3.70 -3.96 -23.09
N TRP A 85 -4.09 -4.38 -24.28
CA TRP A 85 -4.76 -3.54 -25.26
C TRP A 85 -6.13 -4.10 -25.60
N GLN A 86 -7.08 -3.22 -25.84
CA GLN A 86 -8.48 -3.57 -26.10
C GLN A 86 -8.99 -2.77 -27.29
N ASP A 87 -9.73 -3.42 -28.18
CA ASP A 87 -10.54 -2.71 -29.16
C ASP A 87 -11.59 -1.84 -28.44
N ALA A 88 -11.66 -0.55 -28.78
CA ALA A 88 -12.61 0.38 -28.18
C ALA A 88 -14.06 0.11 -28.61
N GLU A 89 -14.28 -0.44 -29.81
CA GLU A 89 -15.61 -0.72 -30.36
C GLU A 89 -16.07 -2.17 -30.06
N GLU A 90 -15.13 -3.12 -30.03
CA GLU A 90 -15.39 -4.55 -29.73
C GLU A 90 -14.63 -5.02 -28.47
N PRO A 91 -15.11 -4.70 -27.24
CA PRO A 91 -14.35 -4.91 -26.00
C PRO A 91 -13.99 -6.38 -25.67
N GLU A 92 -14.64 -7.35 -26.29
CA GLU A 92 -14.26 -8.76 -26.23
C GLU A 92 -12.92 -9.08 -26.92
N ASN A 93 -12.46 -8.20 -27.82
CA ASN A 93 -11.19 -8.32 -28.53
C ASN A 93 -10.09 -7.59 -27.76
N PHE A 94 -9.20 -8.36 -27.14
CA PHE A 94 -8.07 -7.82 -26.40
C PHE A 94 -6.80 -8.63 -26.62
N ALA A 95 -5.66 -7.96 -26.46
CA ALA A 95 -4.33 -8.54 -26.57
C ALA A 95 -3.51 -8.20 -25.31
N THR A 96 -2.69 -9.15 -24.87
CA THR A 96 -1.77 -8.95 -23.73
C THR A 96 -0.34 -8.65 -24.18
N LYS A 97 -0.11 -8.57 -25.50
CA LYS A 97 1.14 -8.17 -26.13
C LYS A 97 0.84 -7.26 -27.30
N GLU A 98 1.69 -6.27 -27.50
CA GLU A 98 1.55 -5.30 -28.60
C GLU A 98 1.69 -5.98 -29.97
N ASP A 99 2.59 -6.97 -30.09
CA ASP A 99 2.79 -7.75 -31.31
C ASP A 99 1.51 -8.53 -31.75
N ASP A 100 0.62 -8.80 -30.80
CA ASP A 100 -0.62 -9.54 -31.02
C ASP A 100 -1.79 -8.62 -31.44
N LEU A 101 -1.59 -7.31 -31.57
CA LEU A 101 -2.64 -6.35 -31.96
C LEU A 101 -3.24 -6.65 -33.34
N SER A 102 -2.45 -7.22 -34.25
CA SER A 102 -2.96 -7.65 -35.56
C SER A 102 -4.04 -8.73 -35.46
N PHE A 103 -4.07 -9.51 -34.37
CA PHE A 103 -5.12 -10.53 -34.15
C PHE A 103 -6.44 -9.94 -33.69
N ILE A 104 -6.45 -8.77 -33.04
CA ILE A 104 -7.70 -8.08 -32.67
C ILE A 104 -8.20 -7.17 -33.81
N ALA A 105 -7.33 -6.82 -34.76
CA ALA A 105 -7.67 -6.04 -35.94
C ALA A 105 -8.10 -6.89 -37.16
N GLN A 106 -8.53 -8.14 -36.98
CA GLN A 106 -8.82 -9.06 -38.11
C GLN A 106 -10.00 -8.63 -38.99
N HIS A 107 -10.85 -7.74 -38.51
CA HIS A 107 -12.08 -7.32 -39.19
C HIS A 107 -12.05 -5.88 -39.70
N ILE A 108 -10.90 -5.19 -39.58
CA ILE A 108 -10.71 -3.85 -40.14
C ILE A 108 -10.46 -3.92 -41.66
N GLN A 109 -11.03 -2.97 -42.40
CA GLN A 109 -10.74 -2.78 -43.83
C GLN A 109 -9.53 -1.87 -44.07
N ASP A 110 -8.97 -1.88 -45.28
CA ASP A 110 -7.75 -1.13 -45.65
C ASP A 110 -7.86 0.40 -45.48
N ASP A 111 -9.08 0.95 -45.46
CA ASP A 111 -9.37 2.38 -45.32
C ASP A 111 -9.98 2.75 -43.95
N GLU A 112 -10.14 1.79 -43.06
CA GLU A 112 -10.68 1.97 -41.72
C GLU A 112 -9.57 2.21 -40.69
N VAL A 113 -9.92 2.92 -39.62
CA VAL A 113 -9.02 3.18 -38.48
C VAL A 113 -9.70 2.64 -37.23
N MET A 114 -9.00 1.76 -36.52
CA MET A 114 -9.46 1.16 -35.27
C MET A 114 -8.88 1.94 -34.09
N GLU A 115 -9.73 2.26 -33.13
CA GLU A 115 -9.32 2.83 -31.85
C GLU A 115 -8.97 1.70 -30.88
N ILE A 116 -7.77 1.76 -30.31
CA ILE A 116 -7.27 0.75 -29.38
C ILE A 116 -6.96 1.44 -28.05
N ASN A 117 -7.58 0.95 -26.98
CA ASN A 117 -7.30 1.40 -25.62
C ASN A 117 -6.11 0.62 -25.04
N GLU A 118 -5.12 1.34 -24.52
CA GLU A 118 -4.05 0.76 -23.70
C GLU A 118 -4.42 0.85 -22.22
N HIS A 119 -4.38 -0.30 -21.54
CA HIS A 119 -4.74 -0.42 -20.14
C HIS A 119 -3.52 -0.82 -19.31
N HIS A 120 -3.33 -0.13 -18.18
CA HIS A 120 -2.36 -0.50 -17.15
C HIS A 120 -3.10 -1.01 -15.92
N THR A 121 -2.84 -2.25 -15.54
CA THR A 121 -3.49 -2.91 -14.41
C THR A 121 -2.47 -3.30 -13.36
N ILE A 122 -2.80 -3.06 -12.09
CA ILE A 122 -2.00 -3.51 -10.94
C ILE A 122 -2.89 -4.43 -10.11
N HIS A 123 -2.42 -5.66 -9.90
CA HIS A 123 -3.09 -6.60 -9.00
C HIS A 123 -2.63 -6.34 -7.57
N LEU A 124 -3.45 -5.60 -6.82
CA LEU A 124 -3.21 -5.43 -5.39
C LEU A 124 -3.49 -6.75 -4.66
N PRO A 125 -2.71 -7.09 -3.62
CA PRO A 125 -2.97 -8.26 -2.81
C PRO A 125 -4.41 -8.28 -2.32
N SER A 126 -5.14 -9.34 -2.68
CA SER A 126 -6.51 -9.52 -2.23
C SER A 126 -6.52 -9.99 -0.78
N ILE A 127 -7.36 -9.37 0.04
CA ILE A 127 -7.66 -9.86 1.39
C ILE A 127 -8.96 -10.66 1.30
N THR A 128 -8.87 -11.97 1.55
CA THR A 128 -10.07 -12.80 1.66
C THR A 128 -10.87 -12.39 2.89
N LYS A 129 -12.14 -12.06 2.68
CA LYS A 129 -13.12 -11.81 3.74
C LYS A 129 -14.15 -12.93 3.75
N PHE A 130 -14.59 -13.30 4.94
CA PHE A 130 -15.65 -14.29 5.14
C PHE A 130 -16.90 -13.55 5.56
N GLY A 131 -18.06 -14.08 5.20
CA GLY A 131 -19.34 -13.49 5.57
C GLY A 131 -20.38 -14.55 5.90
N ALA A 132 -21.17 -14.29 6.94
CA ALA A 132 -22.25 -15.18 7.34
C ALA A 132 -23.48 -14.39 7.79
N TRP A 133 -24.63 -15.03 7.63
CA TRP A 133 -25.88 -14.56 8.19
C TRP A 133 -25.99 -15.00 9.64
N VAL A 134 -26.19 -14.06 10.54
CA VAL A 134 -26.33 -14.31 11.98
C VAL A 134 -27.57 -13.62 12.52
N TYR A 135 -28.17 -14.19 13.56
CA TYR A 135 -29.27 -13.58 14.30
C TYR A 135 -28.73 -12.96 15.58
N GLN A 136 -28.90 -11.65 15.72
CA GLN A 136 -28.56 -10.90 16.92
C GLN A 136 -29.75 -10.00 17.29
N ASN A 137 -30.15 -10.02 18.56
CA ASN A 137 -31.23 -9.19 19.10
C ASN A 137 -32.54 -9.28 18.29
N GLY A 138 -32.91 -10.49 17.86
CA GLY A 138 -34.13 -10.74 17.09
C GLY A 138 -34.10 -10.29 15.62
N GLN A 139 -32.95 -9.83 15.11
CA GLN A 139 -32.80 -9.42 13.72
C GLN A 139 -31.69 -10.21 13.01
N ARG A 140 -31.94 -10.54 11.75
CA ARG A 140 -30.96 -11.19 10.87
C ARG A 140 -30.03 -10.14 10.27
N LYS A 141 -28.72 -10.26 10.49
CA LYS A 141 -27.68 -9.36 9.95
C LYS A 141 -26.62 -10.14 9.19
N PHE A 142 -26.05 -9.53 8.15
CA PHE A 142 -24.90 -10.08 7.45
C PHE A 142 -23.63 -9.52 8.09
N PHE A 143 -22.84 -10.42 8.67
CA PHE A 143 -21.57 -10.09 9.31
C PHE A 143 -20.43 -10.45 8.36
N VAL A 144 -19.42 -9.57 8.24
CA VAL A 144 -18.24 -9.77 7.40
C VAL A 144 -16.98 -9.53 8.22
N GLY A 145 -16.03 -10.45 8.15
CA GLY A 145 -14.78 -10.39 8.92
C GLY A 145 -13.73 -11.38 8.43
N THR A 146 -12.75 -11.66 9.29
CA THR A 146 -11.90 -12.83 9.17
C THR A 146 -12.70 -14.11 9.40
N LYS A 147 -12.13 -15.27 9.07
CA LYS A 147 -12.79 -16.55 9.29
C LYS A 147 -13.13 -16.76 10.78
N ASP A 148 -12.16 -16.50 11.66
CA ASP A 148 -12.31 -16.69 13.10
C ASP A 148 -13.36 -15.74 13.70
N GLU A 149 -13.39 -14.47 13.25
CA GLU A 149 -14.42 -13.51 13.66
C GLU A 149 -15.82 -13.98 13.25
N VAL A 150 -15.98 -14.45 12.01
CA VAL A 150 -17.27 -14.92 11.51
C VAL A 150 -17.72 -16.19 12.25
N GLU A 151 -16.81 -17.13 12.49
CA GLU A 151 -17.10 -18.37 13.24
C GLU A 151 -17.49 -18.09 14.69
N ALA A 152 -16.82 -17.16 15.36
CA ALA A 152 -17.17 -16.73 16.72
C ALA A 152 -18.60 -16.19 16.78
N VAL A 153 -18.96 -15.27 15.87
CA VAL A 153 -20.32 -14.68 15.85
C VAL A 153 -21.39 -15.71 15.48
N ILE A 154 -21.07 -16.68 14.61
CA ILE A 154 -21.98 -17.81 14.32
C ILE A 154 -22.24 -18.63 15.59
N ASN A 155 -21.19 -18.96 16.34
CA ASN A 155 -21.30 -19.78 17.55
C ASN A 155 -22.10 -19.06 18.65
N GLU A 156 -21.89 -17.76 18.83
CA GLU A 156 -22.71 -16.93 19.73
C GLU A 156 -24.18 -16.90 19.29
N SER A 157 -24.44 -16.72 17.99
CA SER A 157 -25.80 -16.69 17.46
C SER A 157 -26.53 -18.02 17.64
N LYS A 158 -25.84 -19.15 17.42
CA LYS A 158 -26.36 -20.50 17.68
C LYS A 158 -26.69 -20.69 19.16
N ALA A 159 -25.77 -20.32 20.06
CA ALA A 159 -25.97 -20.44 21.50
C ALA A 159 -27.18 -19.62 21.99
N LEU A 160 -27.40 -18.42 21.43
CA LEU A 160 -28.57 -17.60 21.74
C LEU A 160 -29.88 -18.24 21.25
N ILE A 161 -29.90 -18.83 20.04
CA ILE A 161 -31.08 -19.52 19.49
C ILE A 161 -31.42 -20.76 20.31
N GLU A 162 -30.41 -21.55 20.68
CA GLU A 162 -30.58 -22.75 21.50
C GLU A 162 -31.08 -22.40 22.90
N ALA A 163 -30.49 -21.38 23.55
CA ALA A 163 -30.96 -20.90 24.85
C ALA A 163 -32.41 -20.40 24.79
N HIS A 164 -32.78 -19.62 23.77
CA HIS A 164 -34.14 -19.11 23.61
C HIS A 164 -35.15 -20.25 23.43
N SER A 165 -34.81 -21.24 22.60
CA SER A 165 -35.63 -22.43 22.35
C SER A 165 -35.82 -23.28 23.62
N PHE A 166 -34.77 -23.40 24.45
CA PHE A 166 -34.84 -24.10 25.73
C PHE A 166 -35.74 -23.38 26.74
N PHE A 167 -35.61 -22.05 26.87
CA PHE A 167 -36.48 -21.26 27.77
C PHE A 167 -37.96 -21.33 27.36
N GLU A 168 -38.27 -21.30 26.07
CA GLU A 168 -39.65 -21.47 25.59
C GLU A 168 -40.23 -22.86 25.91
N ALA A 169 -39.42 -23.92 25.80
CA ALA A 169 -39.85 -25.28 26.13
C ALA A 169 -40.17 -25.41 27.64
N VAL A 170 -39.30 -24.91 28.51
CA VAL A 170 -39.49 -24.93 29.98
C VAL A 170 -40.70 -24.09 30.40
N ALA A 171 -40.94 -22.94 29.75
CA ALA A 171 -42.11 -22.12 30.02
C ALA A 171 -43.44 -22.81 29.64
N LYS A 172 -43.44 -23.62 28.57
CA LYS A 172 -44.61 -24.42 28.16
C LYS A 172 -44.88 -25.59 29.09
N GLU A 173 -43.84 -26.23 29.63
CA GLU A 173 -44.01 -27.32 30.61
C GLU A 173 -44.54 -26.81 31.95
N ASN A 174 -44.03 -25.67 32.45
CA ASN A 174 -44.49 -25.08 33.71
C ASN A 174 -45.83 -24.31 33.60
N GLY A 175 -46.27 -23.98 32.38
CA GLY A 175 -47.56 -23.32 32.13
C GLY A 175 -48.76 -24.26 31.98
N ASN A 176 -48.53 -25.58 32.01
CA ASN A 176 -49.57 -26.62 31.89
C ASN A 176 -49.97 -27.26 33.23
N GLU A 177 -49.48 -26.74 34.35
CA GLU A 177 -50.03 -27.05 35.68
C GLU A 177 -51.08 -25.98 36.07
N GLN A 178 -52.26 -26.05 35.47
CA GLN A 178 -53.50 -25.48 36.00
C GLN A 178 -54.65 -26.48 35.91
#